data_AF-A0A9D8HCN3-F1
#
_entry.id   AF-A0A9D8HCN3-F1
#
_cell.length_a   1.000
_cell.length_b   1.000
_cell.length_c   1.000
_cell.angle_alpha   90.00
_cell.angle_beta   90.00
_cell.angle_gamma   90.00
#
_symmetry.space_group_name_H-M   'P 1'
#
loop_
_entity.id
_entity.type
_entity.pdbx_description
1 polymer ?
#
loop_
_entity_poly.entity_id
_entity_poly.type
_entity_poly.pdbx_seq_one_letter_code
_entity_poly.pdbx_strand_id
1 'polypeptide(L)'
;MAVGTVVLTPGASFALALPTLDLSDHHLPPDEWTARCALMIAAANPAPPALLVLARDHAANAPALGFAQRSARRAVAGYVLVDPVLPAVGGDWPDAPVTVILTPGADTDTRSAALGARLRGWEVVEGEAVGLIGQIATRP
;
A
#
# COMPACT_ATOMS: atom_id res chain seq x y z
N MET A 1 -1.81 16.81 -1.05
CA MET A 1 -3.07 17.02 -1.79
C MET A 1 -4.00 15.89 -1.40
N ALA A 2 -5.28 16.15 -1.12
CA ALA A 2 -6.20 15.09 -0.70
C ALA A 2 -6.25 13.94 -1.73
N VAL A 3 -6.29 12.70 -1.22
CA VAL A 3 -6.35 11.49 -2.05
C VAL A 3 -7.68 11.43 -2.81
N GLY A 4 -7.64 11.13 -4.11
CA GLY A 4 -8.83 10.97 -4.93
C GLY A 4 -9.50 9.61 -4.77
N THR A 5 -8.72 8.54 -4.60
CA THR A 5 -9.23 7.19 -4.35
C THR A 5 -8.21 6.37 -3.56
N VAL A 6 -8.68 5.63 -2.57
CA VAL A 6 -7.89 4.60 -1.88
C VAL A 6 -8.02 3.30 -2.65
N VAL A 7 -6.90 2.63 -2.94
CA VAL A 7 -6.90 1.33 -3.62
C VAL A 7 -6.48 0.28 -2.60
N LEU A 8 -7.42 -0.60 -2.25
CA LEU A 8 -7.12 -1.79 -1.45
C LEU A 8 -6.69 -2.90 -2.39
N THR A 9 -5.40 -3.26 -2.38
CA THR A 9 -4.91 -4.32 -3.25
C THR A 9 -5.36 -5.70 -2.74
N PRO A 10 -5.33 -6.75 -3.58
CA PRO A 10 -5.52 -8.14 -3.14
C PRO A 10 -4.79 -8.45 -1.83
N GLY A 11 -5.50 -9.05 -0.87
CA GLY A 11 -5.00 -9.34 0.48
C GLY A 11 -5.09 -8.19 1.50
N ALA A 12 -5.47 -6.97 1.09
CA ALA A 12 -5.64 -5.81 1.98
C ALA A 12 -7.12 -5.55 2.31
N SER A 13 -7.78 -6.49 3.00
CA SER A 13 -9.22 -6.42 3.30
C SER A 13 -9.53 -5.44 4.44
N PHE A 14 -9.97 -4.22 4.11
CA PHE A 14 -10.31 -3.18 5.07
C PHE A 14 -11.62 -2.48 4.68
N ALA A 15 -12.54 -2.33 5.64
CA ALA A 15 -13.78 -1.59 5.40
C ALA A 15 -13.57 -0.09 5.62
N LEU A 16 -13.42 0.69 4.54
CA LEU A 16 -13.17 2.13 4.59
C LEU A 16 -14.43 2.94 4.24
N ALA A 17 -14.69 4.01 4.98
CA ALA A 17 -15.77 4.97 4.71
C ALA A 17 -15.31 6.13 3.79
N LEU A 18 -14.57 5.81 2.72
CA LEU A 18 -13.98 6.76 1.77
C LEU A 18 -14.11 6.21 0.33
N PRO A 19 -13.97 7.05 -0.72
CA PRO A 19 -13.90 6.57 -2.10
C PRO A 19 -12.79 5.52 -2.25
N THR A 20 -13.19 4.27 -2.45
CA THR A 20 -12.30 3.11 -2.40
C THR A 20 -12.50 2.23 -3.63
N LEU A 21 -11.41 1.87 -4.29
CA LEU A 21 -11.35 0.75 -5.20
C LEU A 21 -10.92 -0.48 -4.39
N ASP A 22 -11.87 -1.36 -4.09
CA ASP A 22 -11.61 -2.57 -3.33
C ASP A 22 -11.32 -3.75 -4.26
N LEU A 23 -10.07 -4.22 -4.22
CA LEU A 23 -9.60 -5.40 -4.94
C LEU A 23 -9.20 -6.53 -3.98
N SER A 24 -9.49 -6.38 -2.69
CA SER A 24 -8.91 -7.19 -1.62
C SER A 24 -9.33 -8.67 -1.68
N ASP A 25 -10.54 -8.96 -2.15
CA ASP A 25 -11.11 -10.31 -2.29
C ASP A 25 -10.52 -11.13 -3.45
N HIS A 26 -9.73 -10.50 -4.34
CA HIS A 26 -9.11 -11.23 -5.43
C HIS A 26 -7.95 -12.10 -4.93
N HIS A 27 -7.95 -13.37 -5.31
CA HIS A 27 -6.81 -14.25 -5.09
C HIS A 27 -6.00 -14.37 -6.38
N LEU A 28 -4.77 -13.84 -6.36
CA LEU A 28 -3.89 -13.80 -7.53
C LEU A 28 -2.64 -14.65 -7.30
N PRO A 29 -2.18 -15.42 -8.31
CA PRO A 29 -0.88 -16.09 -8.24
C PRO A 29 0.26 -15.09 -7.97
N PRO A 30 1.27 -15.44 -7.16
CA PRO A 30 2.34 -14.50 -6.79
C PRO A 30 3.12 -13.92 -7.99
N ASP A 31 3.33 -14.72 -9.03
CA ASP A 31 4.03 -14.35 -10.28
C ASP A 31 3.20 -13.42 -11.18
N GLU A 32 1.88 -13.49 -11.08
CA GLU A 32 0.95 -12.63 -11.84
C GLU A 32 0.50 -11.40 -11.05
N TRP A 33 0.70 -11.38 -9.72
CA TRP A 33 0.05 -10.47 -8.79
C TRP A 33 0.18 -9.01 -9.22
N THR A 34 1.40 -8.55 -9.48
CA THR A 34 1.67 -7.15 -9.84
C THR A 34 1.02 -6.77 -11.16
N ALA A 35 1.15 -7.62 -12.19
CA ALA A 35 0.61 -7.35 -13.51
C ALA A 35 -0.93 -7.29 -13.48
N ARG A 36 -1.57 -8.23 -12.77
CA ARG A 36 -3.03 -8.27 -12.64
C ARG A 36 -3.58 -7.11 -11.80
N CYS A 37 -2.93 -6.76 -10.69
CA CYS A 37 -3.27 -5.55 -9.93
C CYS A 37 -3.18 -4.29 -10.80
N ALA A 38 -2.10 -4.14 -11.57
CA ALA A 38 -1.93 -2.98 -12.45
C ALA A 38 -3.03 -2.89 -13.52
N LEU A 39 -3.42 -4.03 -14.13
CA LEU A 39 -4.51 -4.10 -15.10
C LEU A 39 -5.88 -3.79 -14.49
N MET A 40 -6.17 -4.32 -13.30
CA MET A 40 -7.43 -4.06 -12.59
C MET A 40 -7.55 -2.58 -12.19
N ILE A 41 -6.48 -1.98 -11.68
CA ILE A 41 -6.43 -0.55 -11.39
C ILE A 41 -6.60 0.27 -12.67
N ALA A 42 -5.96 -0.14 -13.77
CA ALA A 42 -6.11 0.55 -15.05
C ALA A 42 -7.53 0.48 -15.59
N ALA A 43 -8.19 -0.68 -15.49
CA ALA A 43 -9.56 -0.88 -15.93
C ALA A 43 -10.57 -0.08 -15.10
N ALA A 44 -10.37 -0.01 -13.78
CA ALA A 44 -11.22 0.74 -12.88
C ALA A 44 -11.03 2.27 -12.99
N ASN A 45 -9.86 2.72 -13.44
CA ASN A 45 -9.50 4.13 -13.63
C ASN A 45 -9.85 5.02 -12.40
N PRO A 46 -9.25 4.75 -11.22
CA PRO A 46 -9.57 5.47 -10.00
C PRO A 46 -9.21 6.97 -10.10
N ALA A 47 -9.91 7.80 -9.32
CA ALA A 47 -9.66 9.24 -9.33
C ALA A 47 -8.26 9.55 -8.77
N PRO A 48 -7.43 10.32 -9.48
CA PRO A 48 -6.09 10.67 -9.01
C PRO A 48 -6.12 11.76 -7.92
N PRO A 49 -5.10 11.83 -7.05
CA PRO A 49 -4.02 10.85 -6.89
C PRO A 49 -4.49 9.63 -6.07
N ALA A 50 -4.03 8.43 -6.44
CA ALA A 50 -4.40 7.20 -5.77
C ALA A 50 -3.50 6.92 -4.54
N LEU A 51 -4.07 6.46 -3.43
CA LEU A 51 -3.33 5.92 -2.29
C LEU A 51 -3.33 4.40 -2.38
N LEU A 52 -2.17 3.78 -2.52
CA LEU A 52 -2.07 2.32 -2.66
C LEU A 52 -1.89 1.67 -1.29
N VAL A 53 -2.83 0.82 -0.89
CA VAL A 53 -2.78 0.08 0.38
C VAL A 53 -2.43 -1.37 0.09
N LEU A 54 -1.30 -1.81 0.61
CA LEU A 54 -0.79 -3.17 0.50
C LEU A 54 -0.63 -3.77 1.89
N ALA A 55 -0.86 -5.08 2.03
CA ALA A 55 -0.76 -5.77 3.31
C ALA A 55 0.24 -6.93 3.24
N ARG A 56 0.86 -7.24 4.39
CA ARG A 56 1.67 -8.45 4.59
C ARG A 56 2.75 -8.66 3.53
N ASP A 57 2.80 -9.83 2.92
CA ASP A 57 3.74 -10.27 1.90
C ASP A 57 3.62 -9.48 0.59
N HIS A 58 2.43 -8.99 0.25
CA HIS A 58 2.23 -8.18 -0.95
C HIS A 58 2.85 -6.79 -0.85
N ALA A 59 3.19 -6.29 0.35
CA ALA A 59 3.88 -5.02 0.53
C ALA A 59 5.22 -4.95 -0.23
N ALA A 60 5.90 -6.08 -0.44
CA ALA A 60 7.13 -6.16 -1.22
C ALA A 60 6.94 -5.76 -2.71
N ASN A 61 5.71 -5.85 -3.23
CA ASN A 61 5.38 -5.49 -4.61
C ASN A 61 5.10 -3.98 -4.81
N ALA A 62 5.10 -3.18 -3.74
CA ALA A 62 4.78 -1.76 -3.80
C ALA A 62 5.62 -0.97 -4.84
N PRO A 63 6.95 -1.18 -4.97
CA PRO A 63 7.72 -0.47 -5.99
C PRO A 63 7.32 -0.80 -7.43
N ALA A 64 7.10 -2.08 -7.72
CA ALA A 64 6.72 -2.54 -9.05
C ALA A 64 5.31 -2.06 -9.42
N LEU A 65 4.38 -2.10 -8.46
CA LEU A 65 3.02 -1.58 -8.66
C LEU A 65 3.03 -0.06 -8.85
N GLY A 66 3.84 0.67 -8.07
CA GLY A 66 4.06 2.10 -8.20
C GLY A 66 4.61 2.50 -9.57
N PHE A 67 5.63 1.78 -10.05
CA PHE A 67 6.16 1.96 -11.40
C PHE A 67 5.10 1.74 -12.49
N ALA A 68 4.24 0.73 -12.34
CA ALA A 68 3.14 0.49 -13.26
C ALA A 68 2.13 1.65 -13.30
N GLN A 69 1.80 2.25 -12.15
CA GLN A 69 0.91 3.43 -12.11
C GLN A 69 1.53 4.64 -12.81
N ARG A 70 2.82 4.91 -12.57
CA ARG A 70 3.55 6.00 -13.23
C ARG A 70 3.63 5.79 -14.74
N SER A 71 3.96 4.58 -15.17
CA SER A 71 4.05 4.25 -16.60
C SER A 71 2.71 4.48 -17.31
N ALA A 72 1.60 4.28 -16.60
CA ALA A 72 0.26 4.60 -17.05
C ALA A 72 -0.17 6.06 -16.80
N ARG A 73 0.76 6.96 -16.46
CA ARG A 73 0.54 8.39 -16.19
C ARG A 73 -0.45 8.69 -15.05
N ARG A 74 -0.60 7.78 -14.08
CA ARG A 74 -1.45 7.98 -12.90
C ARG A 74 -0.63 8.49 -11.72
N ALA A 75 -1.14 9.53 -11.06
CA ALA A 75 -0.51 10.07 -9.86
C ALA A 75 -0.77 9.16 -8.66
N VAL A 76 0.29 8.81 -7.93
CA VAL A 76 0.21 8.07 -6.66
C VAL A 76 0.52 9.05 -5.53
N ALA A 77 -0.41 9.20 -4.59
CA ALA A 77 -0.27 10.08 -3.44
C ALA A 77 0.74 9.51 -2.42
N GLY A 78 0.81 8.19 -2.32
CA GLY A 78 1.67 7.46 -1.40
C GLY A 78 1.29 5.99 -1.30
N TYR A 79 1.97 5.30 -0.40
CA TYR A 79 1.79 3.88 -0.12
C TYR A 79 1.51 3.69 1.37
N VAL A 80 0.49 2.89 1.68
CA VAL A 80 0.24 2.42 3.04
C VAL A 80 0.52 0.93 3.09
N LEU A 81 1.43 0.54 3.97
CA LEU A 81 1.83 -0.85 4.14
C LEU A 81 1.35 -1.34 5.49
N VAL A 82 0.40 -2.26 5.51
CA VAL A 82 -0.17 -2.81 6.76
C VAL A 82 0.51 -4.12 7.11
N ASP A 83 1.12 -4.17 8.28
CA ASP A 83 1.87 -5.32 8.80
C ASP A 83 2.83 -5.93 7.76
N PRO A 84 3.68 -5.12 7.09
CA PRO A 84 4.40 -5.57 5.91
C PRO A 84 5.50 -6.59 6.22
N VAL A 85 5.66 -7.55 5.33
CA VAL A 85 6.87 -8.38 5.25
C VAL A 85 7.80 -7.73 4.24
N LEU A 86 8.77 -6.96 4.74
CA LEU A 86 9.72 -6.23 3.91
C LEU A 86 10.95 -7.10 3.58
N PRO A 87 11.46 -7.06 2.34
CA PRO A 87 12.71 -7.72 2.01
C PRO A 87 13.88 -7.13 2.81
N ALA A 88 14.80 -8.00 3.25
CA ALA A 88 15.87 -7.66 4.19
C ALA A 88 16.83 -6.59 3.65
N VAL A 89 17.10 -6.55 2.33
CA VAL A 89 18.06 -5.62 1.71
C VAL A 89 17.81 -5.47 0.21
N GLY A 90 18.06 -4.28 -0.33
CA GLY A 90 18.20 -4.03 -1.77
C GLY A 90 16.89 -3.98 -2.55
N GLY A 91 16.52 -2.77 -2.98
CA GLY A 91 15.43 -2.53 -3.92
C GLY A 91 15.17 -1.03 -4.02
N ASP A 92 15.00 -0.53 -5.24
CA ASP A 92 14.53 0.84 -5.45
C ASP A 92 13.11 0.94 -4.88
N TRP A 93 12.99 1.69 -3.79
CA TRP A 93 11.70 1.89 -3.13
C TRP A 93 10.96 3.07 -3.75
N PRO A 94 9.62 3.12 -3.61
CA PRO A 94 8.79 4.04 -4.35
C PRO A 94 9.16 5.50 -4.09
N ASP A 95 8.96 6.31 -5.12
CA ASP A 95 9.26 7.74 -5.16
C ASP A 95 8.13 8.62 -4.58
N ALA A 96 7.16 8.02 -3.88
CA ALA A 96 6.12 8.73 -3.13
C ALA A 96 6.17 8.32 -1.65
N PRO A 97 5.59 9.12 -0.74
CA PRO A 97 5.62 8.83 0.69
C PRO A 97 5.12 7.42 1.04
N VAL A 98 5.82 6.77 1.96
CA VAL A 98 5.47 5.44 2.46
C VAL A 98 5.16 5.55 3.95
N THR A 99 3.98 5.06 4.34
CA THR A 99 3.58 4.91 5.74
C THR A 99 3.36 3.44 6.05
N VAL A 100 4.02 2.94 7.08
CA VAL A 100 3.82 1.59 7.62
C VAL A 100 2.86 1.68 8.79
N ILE A 101 1.82 0.84 8.75
CA ILE A 101 0.91 0.62 9.88
C ILE A 101 1.26 -0.73 10.50
N LEU A 102 1.54 -0.71 11.80
CA LEU A 102 1.66 -1.90 12.63
C LEU A 102 0.37 -2.05 13.45
N THR A 103 -0.40 -3.10 13.18
CA THR A 103 -1.60 -3.39 13.95
C THR A 103 -1.24 -3.95 15.33
N PRO A 104 -2.16 -3.88 16.31
CA PRO A 104 -1.90 -4.46 17.64
C PRO A 104 -1.56 -5.95 17.60
N GLY A 105 -2.08 -6.67 16.61
CA GLY A 105 -1.85 -8.10 16.40
C GLY A 105 -0.59 -8.46 15.61
N ALA A 106 0.23 -7.49 15.17
CA ALA A 106 1.46 -7.75 14.45
C ALA A 106 2.40 -8.67 15.26
N ASP A 107 3.08 -9.60 14.59
CA ASP A 107 4.07 -10.47 15.24
C ASP A 107 5.41 -9.74 15.45
N THR A 108 6.31 -10.36 16.23
CA THR A 108 7.63 -9.81 16.56
C THR A 108 8.49 -9.59 15.31
N ASP A 109 8.36 -10.46 14.31
CA ASP A 109 9.15 -10.39 13.08
C ASP A 109 8.73 -9.17 12.24
N THR A 110 7.43 -8.93 12.12
CA THR A 110 6.84 -7.77 11.45
C THR A 110 7.24 -6.48 12.16
N ARG A 111 7.17 -6.44 13.49
CA ARG A 111 7.63 -5.28 14.28
C ARG A 111 9.13 -5.04 14.10
N SER A 112 9.93 -6.10 14.02
CA SER A 112 11.37 -6.00 13.76
C SER A 112 11.66 -5.50 12.35
N ALA A 113 10.92 -5.97 11.35
CA ALA A 113 11.03 -5.50 9.97
C ALA A 113 10.69 -4.01 9.82
N ALA A 114 9.75 -3.50 10.62
CA ALA A 114 9.40 -2.08 10.65
C ALA A 114 10.53 -1.17 11.18
N LEU A 115 11.49 -1.70 11.95
CA LEU A 115 12.71 -0.94 12.27
C LEU A 115 13.50 -0.60 11.00
N GLY A 116 13.55 -1.53 10.04
CA GLY A 116 14.12 -1.31 8.72
C GLY A 116 13.38 -0.23 7.92
N ALA A 117 12.06 -0.07 8.12
CA ALA A 117 11.30 1.02 7.49
C ALA A 117 11.71 2.39 8.05
N ARG A 118 11.91 2.50 9.37
CA ARG A 118 12.40 3.74 10.01
C ARG A 118 13.78 4.15 9.50
N LEU A 119 14.68 3.18 9.30
CA LEU A 119 16.01 3.44 8.73
C LEU A 119 15.96 3.98 7.29
N ARG A 120 14.89 3.67 6.55
CA ARG A 120 14.62 4.22 5.21
C ARG A 120 13.93 5.59 5.24
N GLY A 121 13.67 6.14 6.43
CA GLY A 121 12.97 7.40 6.61
C GLY A 121 11.46 7.32 6.43
N TRP A 122 10.88 6.12 6.43
CA TRP A 122 9.43 5.96 6.33
C TRP A 122 8.78 6.21 7.68
N GLU A 123 7.56 6.73 7.61
CA GLU A 123 6.71 6.86 8.78
C GLU A 123 6.25 5.47 9.22
N VAL A 124 6.32 5.18 10.52
CA VAL A 124 5.80 3.96 11.12
C VAL A 124 4.84 4.36 12.23
N VAL A 125 3.58 3.98 12.08
CA VAL A 125 2.51 4.23 13.05
C VAL A 125 1.96 2.91 13.57
N GLU A 126 1.55 2.91 14.83
CA GLU A 126 0.95 1.75 15.51
C GLU A 126 -0.52 2.05 15.81
N GLY A 127 -1.41 1.09 15.53
CA GLY A 127 -2.84 1.22 15.82
C GLY A 127 -3.75 0.50 14.81
N GLU A 128 -5.04 0.81 14.89
CA GLU A 128 -6.06 0.20 14.03
C GLU A 128 -5.93 0.67 12.58
N ALA A 129 -5.81 -0.29 11.66
CA ALA A 129 -5.52 -0.03 10.25
C ALA A 129 -6.58 0.85 9.58
N VAL A 130 -7.87 0.56 9.78
CA VAL A 130 -8.97 1.31 9.15
C VAL A 130 -8.92 2.80 9.51
N GLY A 131 -8.71 3.11 10.79
CA GLY A 131 -8.64 4.50 11.27
C GLY A 131 -7.41 5.22 10.72
N LEU A 132 -6.26 4.56 10.74
CA LEU A 132 -5.00 5.14 10.27
C LEU A 132 -4.97 5.34 8.75
N ILE A 133 -5.49 4.39 7.96
CA ILE A 133 -5.62 4.54 6.50
C ILE A 133 -6.49 5.78 6.18
N GLY A 134 -7.62 5.95 6.88
CA GLY A 134 -8.49 7.11 6.70
C GLY A 134 -7.80 8.44 7.04
N GLN A 135 -7.01 8.47 8.11
CA GLN A 135 -6.21 9.65 8.47
C GLN A 135 -5.14 9.96 7.42
N ILE A 136 -4.45 8.95 6.90
CA ILE A 136 -3.41 9.13 5.86
C ILE A 136 -4.04 9.64 4.55
N ALA A 137 -5.20 9.10 4.16
CA ALA A 137 -5.90 9.49 2.93
C ALA A 137 -6.38 10.96 2.94
N THR A 138 -6.59 11.54 4.11
CA THR A 138 -7.08 12.92 4.28
C THR A 138 -5.96 13.95 4.50
N ARG A 139 -4.69 13.52 4.46
CA ARG A 139 -3.55 14.43 4.62
C ARG A 139 -3.48 15.47 3.48
N PRO A 140 -3.11 16.72 3.81
CA PRO A 140 -3.16 17.84 2.89
C PRO A 140 -2.19 17.77 1.73
#